data_AF-A0A7J9FZB9-F1
#
_entry.id   AF-A0A7J9FZB9-F1
#
_cell.length_a   1.000
_cell.length_b   1.000
_cell.length_c   1.000
_cell.angle_alpha   90.00
_cell.angle_beta   90.00
_cell.angle_gamma   90.00
#
_symmetry.space_group_name_H-M   'P 1'
#
loop_
_entity.id
_entity.type
_entity.pdbx_description
1 polymer ?
#
loop_
_entity_poly.entity_id
_entity_poly.type
_entity_poly.pdbx_seq_one_letter_code
_entity_poly.pdbx_strand_id
1 'polypeptide(L)'
;MTSTSTGKFSDSIADNIRNALKQSQSYMKRCFSKYMEKGKRVLKSPELRDEFERVMDDKNETLGTMFSSAQEAVVTPPYVTFTVRPTPGCWEFVKVNSVDLSDVKQISSAEYLKLKETIADENWSKDENALEVDFEAFDFSMPKLTLASSIGKGLNFVSKYITSKLSGSVDNAQPLVDYLLSLEYQGEKHMINETLNTAAKLQLALIVAEVSLSDLPRDTPYQSIELRFKEWGFERGWGDTVERVHETIRSLSEVLQAPDPQNLEKLFSKLPTIFKVVIFSPHGYFGQSDVLGLPDTGGQVVYILDQVRAMEEEL
;
A
#
# COMPACT_ATOMS: atom_id res chain seq x y z
N MET A 1 19.10 13.63 12.58
CA MET A 1 19.08 12.44 13.44
C MET A 1 19.00 11.22 12.54
N THR A 2 19.81 10.22 12.86
CA THR A 2 20.19 9.07 12.02
C THR A 2 18.99 8.31 11.46
N SER A 3 18.90 8.29 10.12
CA SER A 3 18.07 7.35 9.36
C SER A 3 18.40 5.95 9.83
N THR A 4 17.43 5.32 10.50
CA THR A 4 17.59 3.96 11.00
C THR A 4 17.61 3.07 9.77
N SER A 5 18.78 2.50 9.49
CA SER A 5 19.05 1.65 8.34
C SER A 5 17.93 0.64 8.14
N THR A 6 17.22 0.76 7.02
CA THR A 6 16.46 -0.34 6.42
C THR A 6 17.33 -1.58 6.47
N GLY A 7 16.80 -2.63 7.09
CA GLY A 7 17.53 -3.85 7.42
C GLY A 7 18.46 -4.24 6.30
N LYS A 8 19.77 -4.26 6.60
CA LYS A 8 20.78 -4.86 5.74
C LYS A 8 20.29 -6.27 5.41
N PHE A 9 19.81 -6.47 4.18
CA PHE A 9 19.74 -7.81 3.63
C PHE A 9 21.14 -8.39 3.79
N SER A 10 21.22 -9.50 4.53
CA SER A 10 22.44 -10.25 4.72
C SER A 10 23.02 -10.58 3.34
N ASP A 11 24.20 -10.03 3.08
CA ASP A 11 24.91 -9.91 1.80
C ASP A 11 24.26 -8.95 0.78
N SER A 12 24.84 -7.74 0.65
CA SER A 12 24.49 -6.78 -0.41
C SER A 12 24.60 -7.47 -1.77
N ILE A 13 23.65 -7.24 -2.68
CA ILE A 13 23.72 -7.85 -4.02
C ILE A 13 24.95 -7.36 -4.75
N ALA A 14 25.49 -6.18 -4.41
CA ALA A 14 26.80 -5.75 -4.89
C ALA A 14 27.92 -6.75 -4.54
N ASP A 15 27.90 -7.38 -3.37
CA ASP A 15 28.85 -8.42 -2.98
C ASP A 15 28.59 -9.75 -3.70
N ASN A 16 27.32 -10.12 -3.90
CA ASN A 16 26.96 -11.28 -4.72
C ASN A 16 27.39 -11.11 -6.18
N ILE A 17 27.17 -9.93 -6.75
CA ILE A 17 27.62 -9.55 -8.10
C ILE A 17 29.14 -9.57 -8.17
N ARG A 18 29.83 -9.01 -7.17
CA ARG A 18 31.29 -9.05 -7.10
C ARG A 18 31.82 -10.48 -7.06
N ASN A 19 31.19 -11.36 -6.28
CA ASN A 19 31.57 -12.77 -6.20
C ASN A 19 31.30 -13.52 -7.50
N ALA A 20 30.15 -13.29 -8.14
CA ALA A 20 29.82 -13.89 -9.43
C ALA A 20 30.75 -13.42 -10.56
N LEU A 21 31.11 -12.13 -10.58
CA LEU A 21 32.08 -11.55 -11.51
C LEU A 21 33.48 -12.17 -11.35
N LYS A 22 33.91 -12.46 -10.12
CA LYS A 22 35.18 -13.15 -9.85
C LYS A 22 35.18 -14.59 -10.37
N GLN A 23 34.06 -15.31 -10.23
CA GLN A 23 33.95 -16.71 -10.65
C GLN A 23 33.88 -16.89 -12.17
N SER A 24 33.53 -15.85 -12.93
CA SER A 24 33.30 -15.95 -14.38
C SER A 24 33.77 -14.70 -15.14
N GLN A 25 34.98 -14.25 -14.80
CA GLN A 25 35.55 -13.00 -15.29
C GLN A 25 35.66 -12.95 -16.83
N SER A 26 36.01 -14.07 -17.49
CA SER A 26 36.14 -14.13 -18.95
C SER A 26 34.81 -13.93 -19.68
N TYR A 27 33.76 -14.64 -19.25
CA TYR A 27 32.41 -14.51 -19.80
C TYR A 27 31.83 -13.12 -19.57
N MET A 28 32.03 -12.57 -18.37
CA MET A 28 31.51 -11.25 -18.02
C MET A 28 32.19 -10.12 -18.79
N LYS A 29 33.52 -10.23 -19.04
CA LYS A 29 34.22 -9.29 -19.95
C LYS A 29 33.67 -9.35 -21.37
N ARG A 30 33.40 -10.55 -21.91
CA ARG A 30 32.82 -10.72 -23.25
C ARG A 30 31.40 -10.16 -23.33
N CYS A 31 30.58 -10.42 -22.31
CA CYS A 31 29.21 -9.89 -22.21
C CYS A 31 29.19 -8.36 -22.12
N PHE A 32 30.02 -7.77 -21.24
CA PHE A 32 30.09 -6.31 -21.13
C PHE A 32 30.69 -5.66 -22.37
N SER A 33 31.62 -6.32 -23.06
CA SER A 33 32.11 -5.85 -24.36
C SER A 33 30.95 -5.76 -25.36
N LYS A 34 30.09 -6.78 -25.43
CA LYS A 34 28.87 -6.77 -26.25
C LYS A 34 27.90 -5.66 -25.87
N TYR A 35 27.70 -5.42 -24.57
CA TYR A 35 26.90 -4.28 -24.11
C TYR A 35 27.50 -2.94 -24.54
N MET A 36 28.83 -2.79 -24.55
CA MET A 36 29.48 -1.54 -24.93
C MET A 36 29.60 -1.30 -26.44
N GLU A 37 29.48 -2.32 -27.29
CA GLU A 37 29.72 -2.20 -28.75
C GLU A 37 28.94 -1.06 -29.43
N LYS A 38 27.71 -0.78 -29.01
CA LYS A 38 26.88 0.30 -29.57
C LYS A 38 26.92 1.61 -28.74
N GLY A 39 27.92 1.79 -27.88
CA GLY A 39 28.12 3.02 -27.10
C GLY A 39 27.09 3.23 -25.99
N LYS A 40 26.81 4.52 -25.70
CA LYS A 40 25.89 4.93 -24.61
C LYS A 40 24.45 4.53 -24.95
N ARG A 41 23.84 3.68 -24.13
CA ARG A 41 22.44 3.26 -24.32
C ARG A 41 21.81 2.67 -23.06
N VAL A 42 20.49 2.57 -23.06
CA VAL A 42 19.72 1.78 -22.10
C VAL A 42 19.41 0.43 -22.73
N LEU A 43 19.64 -0.65 -21.99
CA LEU A 43 19.29 -2.02 -22.37
C LEU A 43 18.12 -2.50 -21.51
N LYS A 44 17.07 -3.02 -22.15
CA LYS A 44 15.91 -3.62 -21.46
C LYS A 44 16.16 -5.10 -21.14
N SER A 45 15.39 -5.65 -20.20
CA SER A 45 15.54 -7.05 -19.76
C SER A 45 15.64 -8.08 -20.90
N PRO A 46 14.82 -8.03 -21.98
CA PRO A 46 14.96 -8.95 -23.09
C PRO A 46 16.31 -8.81 -23.81
N GLU A 47 16.76 -7.58 -24.05
CA GLU A 47 18.04 -7.32 -24.73
C GLU A 47 19.24 -7.74 -23.87
N LEU A 48 19.16 -7.56 -22.55
CA LEU A 48 20.16 -8.07 -21.61
C LEU A 48 20.25 -9.59 -21.67
N ARG A 49 19.08 -10.25 -21.67
CA ARG A 49 19.03 -11.71 -21.73
C ARG A 49 19.57 -12.24 -23.05
N ASP A 50 19.17 -11.66 -24.18
CA ASP A 50 19.60 -12.07 -25.51
C ASP A 50 21.13 -11.97 -25.67
N GLU A 51 21.75 -10.86 -25.24
CA GLU A 51 23.20 -10.70 -25.34
C GLU A 51 23.95 -11.59 -24.34
N PHE A 52 23.36 -11.87 -23.17
CA PHE A 52 23.93 -12.79 -22.19
C PHE A 52 23.90 -14.25 -22.71
N GLU A 53 22.77 -14.70 -23.26
CA GLU A 53 22.61 -16.04 -23.82
C GLU A 53 23.55 -16.30 -25.00
N ARG A 54 23.85 -15.29 -25.82
CA ARG A 54 24.85 -15.39 -26.91
C ARG A 54 26.30 -15.58 -26.44
N VAL A 55 26.59 -15.28 -25.17
CA VAL A 55 27.94 -15.34 -24.60
C VAL A 55 28.14 -16.56 -23.71
N MET A 56 27.06 -17.15 -23.20
CA MET A 56 27.09 -18.31 -22.31
C MET A 56 26.95 -19.62 -23.09
N ASP A 57 28.00 -20.46 -23.07
CA ASP A 57 27.99 -21.75 -23.77
C ASP A 57 27.48 -22.93 -22.90
N ASP A 58 27.57 -22.89 -21.55
CA ASP A 58 26.85 -23.82 -20.66
C ASP A 58 26.97 -23.47 -19.15
N LYS A 59 25.86 -23.63 -18.41
CA LYS A 59 25.71 -23.86 -16.95
C LYS A 59 26.53 -23.04 -15.93
N ASN A 60 26.37 -21.72 -15.88
CA ASN A 60 26.62 -20.99 -14.62
C ASN A 60 25.29 -20.49 -14.02
N GLU A 61 24.71 -21.30 -13.11
CA GLU A 61 23.44 -21.01 -12.44
C GLU A 61 23.49 -19.70 -11.61
N THR A 62 24.64 -19.37 -11.02
CA THR A 62 24.80 -18.17 -10.19
C THR A 62 24.74 -16.88 -11.01
N LEU A 63 25.30 -16.88 -12.22
CA LEU A 63 25.14 -15.73 -13.14
C LEU A 63 23.74 -15.68 -13.72
N GLY A 64 23.14 -16.84 -14.03
CA GLY A 64 21.76 -16.91 -14.53
C GLY A 64 20.74 -16.28 -13.57
N THR A 65 20.91 -16.48 -12.25
CA THR A 65 20.03 -15.89 -11.22
C THR A 65 20.24 -14.37 -11.03
N MET A 66 21.46 -13.88 -11.21
CA MET A 66 21.73 -12.43 -11.24
C MET A 66 21.06 -11.76 -12.44
N PHE A 67 21.27 -12.30 -13.64
CA PHE A 67 20.70 -11.71 -14.86
C PHE A 67 19.18 -11.88 -14.95
N SER A 68 18.61 -12.93 -14.35
CA SER A 68 17.16 -13.10 -14.30
C SER A 68 16.46 -12.06 -13.42
N SER A 69 17.15 -11.50 -12.43
CA SER A 69 16.65 -10.43 -11.56
C SER A 69 16.97 -9.03 -12.11
N ALA A 70 17.87 -8.88 -13.08
CA ALA A 70 18.16 -7.62 -13.75
C ALA A 70 16.99 -7.16 -14.65
N GLN A 71 16.50 -5.94 -14.43
CA GLN A 71 15.35 -5.37 -15.17
C GLN A 71 15.78 -4.50 -16.35
N GLU A 72 16.85 -3.74 -16.19
CA GLU A 72 17.48 -2.92 -17.21
C GLU A 72 18.95 -2.65 -16.83
N ALA A 73 19.72 -2.20 -17.82
CA ALA A 73 21.07 -1.70 -17.59
C ALA A 73 21.34 -0.43 -18.38
N VAL A 74 22.11 0.48 -17.79
CA VAL A 74 22.58 1.71 -18.39
C VAL A 74 24.04 1.54 -18.74
N VAL A 75 24.36 1.64 -20.02
CA VAL A 75 25.72 1.54 -20.55
C VAL A 75 26.26 2.94 -20.73
N THR A 76 27.30 3.28 -19.98
CA THR A 76 28.05 4.55 -20.10
C THR A 76 29.54 4.19 -20.06
N PRO A 77 30.17 3.90 -21.21
CA PRO A 77 31.53 3.36 -21.23
C PRO A 77 32.50 4.19 -20.37
N PRO A 78 33.33 3.57 -19.51
CA PRO A 78 33.58 2.12 -19.37
C PRO A 78 32.68 1.43 -18.32
N TYR A 79 31.51 1.97 -17.99
CA TYR A 79 30.63 1.43 -16.95
C TYR A 79 29.37 0.81 -17.54
N VAL A 80 28.91 -0.25 -16.87
CA VAL A 80 27.57 -0.82 -17.03
C VAL A 80 26.91 -0.80 -15.67
N THR A 81 25.77 -0.14 -15.57
CA THR A 81 25.02 0.00 -14.32
C THR A 81 23.70 -0.74 -14.41
N PHE A 82 23.48 -1.71 -13.53
CA PHE A 82 22.31 -2.57 -13.51
C PHE A 82 21.27 -2.08 -12.51
N THR A 83 19.99 -2.18 -12.88
CA THR A 83 18.88 -2.25 -11.91
C THR A 83 18.55 -3.70 -11.66
N VAL A 84 18.65 -4.13 -10.41
CA VAL A 84 18.31 -5.48 -10.00
C VAL A 84 17.05 -5.42 -9.14
N ARG A 85 16.12 -6.32 -9.41
CA ARG A 85 14.87 -6.48 -8.66
C ARG A 85 14.82 -7.89 -8.07
N PRO A 86 15.37 -8.10 -6.87
CA PRO A 86 15.53 -9.43 -6.28
C PRO A 86 14.20 -10.00 -5.82
N THR A 87 13.36 -9.13 -5.26
CA THR A 87 12.00 -9.44 -4.82
C THR A 87 11.07 -8.28 -5.17
N PRO A 88 9.74 -8.51 -5.27
CA PRO A 88 8.79 -7.43 -5.51
C PRO A 88 8.89 -6.32 -4.45
N GLY A 89 9.07 -5.08 -4.91
CA GLY A 89 9.19 -3.90 -4.05
C GLY A 89 10.62 -3.61 -3.57
N CYS A 90 11.59 -4.47 -3.86
CA CYS A 90 13.00 -4.26 -3.54
C CYS A 90 13.80 -3.99 -4.81
N TRP A 91 14.58 -2.91 -4.81
CA TRP A 91 15.41 -2.48 -5.92
C TRP A 91 16.82 -2.18 -5.45
N GLU A 92 17.80 -2.63 -6.23
CA GLU A 92 19.21 -2.30 -6.03
C GLU A 92 19.83 -1.81 -7.34
N PHE A 93 20.71 -0.82 -7.22
CA PHE A 93 21.40 -0.21 -8.37
C PHE A 93 22.88 -0.46 -8.23
N VAL A 94 23.47 -1.15 -9.21
CA VAL A 94 24.87 -1.61 -9.12
C VAL A 94 25.64 -1.19 -10.35
N LYS A 95 26.63 -0.32 -10.15
CA LYS A 95 27.56 0.16 -11.17
C LYS A 95 28.79 -0.74 -11.21
N VAL A 96 29.12 -1.22 -12.40
CA VAL A 96 30.28 -2.11 -12.62
C VAL A 96 31.18 -1.52 -13.70
N ASN A 97 32.48 -1.43 -13.40
CA ASN A 97 33.49 -1.13 -14.43
C ASN A 97 33.69 -2.34 -15.34
N SER A 98 33.51 -2.16 -16.64
CA SER A 98 33.55 -3.26 -17.62
C SER A 98 34.94 -3.80 -17.92
N VAL A 99 35.99 -3.04 -17.60
CA VAL A 99 37.39 -3.34 -17.95
C VAL A 99 38.04 -4.21 -16.87
N ASP A 100 37.97 -3.76 -15.62
CA ASP A 100 38.61 -4.45 -14.50
C ASP A 100 37.68 -5.44 -13.77
N LEU A 101 36.35 -5.27 -13.87
CA LEU A 101 35.31 -6.02 -13.14
C LEU A 101 35.49 -6.02 -11.61
N SER A 102 36.40 -5.19 -11.09
CA SER A 102 36.77 -5.10 -9.69
C SER A 102 36.06 -3.95 -9.00
N ASP A 103 35.79 -2.87 -9.75
CA ASP A 103 35.03 -1.72 -9.27
C ASP A 103 33.52 -1.97 -9.40
N VAL A 104 32.98 -2.67 -8.40
CA VAL A 104 31.54 -2.92 -8.21
C VAL A 104 31.06 -2.03 -7.06
N LYS A 105 30.17 -1.08 -7.38
CA LYS A 105 29.62 -0.09 -6.45
C LYS A 105 28.10 -0.14 -6.45
N GLN A 106 27.52 -0.22 -5.27
CA GLN A 106 26.11 0.10 -5.08
C GLN A 106 25.94 1.62 -5.18
N ILE A 107 24.93 2.07 -5.91
CA ILE A 107 24.59 3.49 -6.08
C ILE A 107 23.14 3.74 -5.65
N SER A 108 22.78 5.00 -5.45
CA SER A 108 21.40 5.39 -5.14
C SER A 108 20.49 5.36 -6.37
N SER A 109 19.17 5.41 -6.14
CA SER A 109 18.18 5.61 -7.21
C SER A 109 18.41 6.92 -7.96
N ALA A 110 18.72 8.01 -7.25
CA ALA A 110 19.01 9.31 -7.83
C ALA A 110 20.24 9.27 -8.76
N GLU A 111 21.34 8.64 -8.30
CA GLU A 111 22.54 8.45 -9.11
C GLU A 111 22.26 7.61 -10.36
N TYR A 112 21.44 6.56 -10.24
CA TYR A 112 21.04 5.74 -11.37
C TYR A 112 20.19 6.49 -12.40
N LEU A 113 19.19 7.25 -11.95
CA LEU A 113 18.33 8.06 -12.82
C LEU A 113 19.14 9.12 -13.57
N LYS A 114 20.12 9.76 -12.89
CA LYS A 114 21.04 10.72 -13.51
C LYS A 114 21.88 10.12 -14.65
N LEU A 115 22.22 8.82 -14.56
CA LEU A 115 22.87 8.12 -15.67
C LEU A 115 21.93 7.94 -16.88
N LYS A 116 20.64 7.69 -16.65
CA LYS A 116 19.64 7.61 -17.73
C LYS A 116 19.41 8.96 -18.39
N GLU A 117 19.33 10.02 -17.59
CA GLU A 117 19.26 11.39 -18.07
C GLU A 117 20.46 11.73 -18.96
N THR A 118 21.68 11.36 -18.54
CA THR A 118 22.91 11.60 -19.31
C THR A 118 22.88 10.96 -20.70
N ILE A 119 22.13 9.85 -20.89
CA ILE A 119 21.97 9.23 -22.21
C ILE A 119 21.04 10.07 -23.10
N ALA A 120 20.00 10.68 -22.51
CA ALA A 120 19.02 11.49 -23.24
C ALA A 120 19.53 12.91 -23.48
N ASP A 121 20.07 13.56 -22.45
CA ASP A 121 20.58 14.94 -22.47
C ASP A 121 21.68 15.13 -21.40
N GLU A 122 22.92 15.33 -21.86
CA GLU A 122 24.09 15.54 -20.98
C GLU A 122 24.13 16.91 -20.30
N ASN A 123 23.40 17.91 -20.82
CA ASN A 123 23.34 19.23 -20.19
C ASN A 123 22.32 19.20 -19.05
N TRP A 124 21.15 18.59 -19.29
CA TRP A 124 20.14 18.37 -18.26
C TRP A 124 20.70 17.60 -17.07
N SER A 125 21.45 16.52 -17.33
CA SER A 125 22.02 15.71 -16.24
C SER A 125 23.09 16.43 -15.42
N LYS A 126 23.52 17.64 -15.81
CA LYS A 126 24.46 18.47 -15.05
C LYS A 126 23.80 19.65 -14.35
N ASP A 127 22.50 19.85 -14.54
CA ASP A 127 21.77 20.93 -13.88
C ASP A 127 21.66 20.64 -12.37
N GLU A 128 22.23 21.53 -11.56
CA GLU A 128 22.17 21.45 -10.10
C GLU A 128 20.78 21.80 -9.56
N ASN A 129 19.92 22.43 -10.38
CA ASN A 129 18.57 22.85 -10.01
C ASN A 129 17.48 21.91 -10.56
N ALA A 130 17.86 20.76 -11.12
CA ALA A 130 16.90 19.77 -11.57
C ALA A 130 15.99 19.32 -10.40
N LEU A 131 14.68 19.36 -10.62
CA LEU A 131 13.71 19.01 -9.59
C LEU A 131 13.77 17.51 -9.27
N GLU A 132 14.11 17.18 -8.03
CA GLU A 132 13.98 15.83 -7.48
C GLU A 132 12.72 15.76 -6.60
N VAL A 133 11.82 14.83 -6.93
CA VAL A 133 10.58 14.61 -6.17
C VAL A 133 10.76 13.40 -5.27
N ASP A 134 10.96 13.64 -3.97
CA ASP A 134 11.16 12.60 -2.97
C ASP A 134 9.97 12.51 -2.01
N PHE A 135 9.19 11.43 -2.14
CA PHE A 135 8.08 11.13 -1.23
C PHE A 135 8.53 10.40 0.05
N GLU A 136 9.75 9.86 0.12
CA GLU A 136 10.28 9.26 1.33
C GLU A 136 10.67 10.30 2.38
N ALA A 137 10.91 11.55 1.96
CA ALA A 137 11.18 12.67 2.85
C ALA A 137 10.00 13.02 3.79
N PHE A 138 8.77 12.59 3.46
CA PHE A 138 7.62 12.77 4.34
C PHE A 138 7.67 11.78 5.52
N ASP A 139 7.51 12.29 6.74
CA ASP A 139 7.41 11.45 7.92
C ASP A 139 6.03 10.78 7.98
N PHE A 140 5.98 9.53 7.52
CA PHE A 140 4.83 8.67 7.70
C PHE A 140 4.91 8.04 9.09
N SER A 141 3.98 8.40 9.97
CA SER A 141 3.85 7.84 11.33
C SER A 141 3.51 6.34 11.38
N MET A 142 3.24 5.72 10.22
CA MET A 142 2.95 4.30 10.08
C MET A 142 4.22 3.47 9.76
N PRO A 143 4.38 2.28 10.36
CA PRO A 143 5.51 1.41 10.03
C PRO A 143 5.41 0.90 8.58
N LYS A 144 6.55 0.79 7.90
CA LYS A 144 6.64 0.19 6.56
C LYS A 144 6.69 -1.35 6.65
N LEU A 145 5.89 -2.02 5.82
CA LEU A 145 5.94 -3.47 5.66
C LEU A 145 7.11 -3.86 4.75
N THR A 146 7.90 -4.85 5.17
CA THR A 146 9.10 -5.30 4.43
C THR A 146 8.91 -6.59 3.65
N LEU A 147 7.84 -7.35 3.94
CA LEU A 147 7.57 -8.63 3.28
C LEU A 147 6.78 -8.42 1.99
N ALA A 148 7.30 -8.95 0.87
CA ALA A 148 6.62 -8.90 -0.43
C ALA A 148 5.23 -9.55 -0.42
N SER A 149 5.01 -10.57 0.42
CA SER A 149 3.72 -11.25 0.58
C SER A 149 2.62 -10.40 1.24
N SER A 150 2.99 -9.22 1.76
CA SER A 150 2.07 -8.25 2.35
C SER A 150 1.60 -7.17 1.37
N ILE A 151 2.15 -7.12 0.16
CA ILE A 151 1.70 -6.19 -0.88
C ILE A 151 0.21 -6.45 -1.18
N GLY A 152 -0.58 -5.39 -1.19
CA GLY A 152 -2.03 -5.46 -1.39
C GLY A 152 -2.86 -5.78 -0.13
N LYS A 153 -2.22 -6.01 1.04
CA LYS A 153 -2.90 -6.34 2.30
C LYS A 153 -2.89 -5.18 3.31
N GLY A 154 -3.02 -3.95 2.81
CA GLY A 154 -2.92 -2.73 3.62
C GLY A 154 -3.94 -2.66 4.76
N LEU A 155 -5.21 -3.01 4.48
CA LEU A 155 -6.27 -3.01 5.49
C LEU A 155 -5.92 -3.87 6.71
N ASN A 156 -5.50 -5.12 6.48
CA ASN A 156 -5.12 -6.04 7.56
C ASN A 156 -4.00 -5.47 8.46
N PHE A 157 -3.04 -4.78 7.86
CA PHE A 157 -1.96 -4.14 8.61
C PHE A 157 -2.45 -2.91 9.40
N VAL A 158 -3.27 -2.07 8.77
CA VAL A 158 -3.89 -0.91 9.44
C VAL A 158 -4.75 -1.37 10.61
N SER A 159 -5.58 -2.40 10.44
CA SER A 159 -6.39 -2.98 11.52
C SER A 159 -5.51 -3.46 12.67
N LYS A 160 -4.46 -4.25 12.40
CA LYS A 160 -3.49 -4.69 13.43
C LYS A 160 -2.81 -3.51 14.14
N TYR A 161 -2.43 -2.48 13.40
CA TYR A 161 -1.80 -1.31 13.96
C TYR A 161 -2.77 -0.55 14.88
N ILE A 162 -3.99 -0.27 14.44
CA ILE A 162 -5.02 0.41 15.24
C ILE A 162 -5.35 -0.42 16.47
N THR A 163 -5.58 -1.73 16.33
CA THR A 163 -5.80 -2.65 17.45
C THR A 163 -4.67 -2.58 18.48
N SER A 164 -3.41 -2.54 18.04
CA SER A 164 -2.27 -2.42 18.95
C SER A 164 -2.23 -1.09 19.71
N LYS A 165 -2.78 -0.01 19.12
CA LYS A 165 -2.92 1.31 19.75
C LYS A 165 -4.10 1.39 20.72
N LEU A 166 -5.19 0.70 20.40
CA LEU A 166 -6.39 0.62 21.26
C LEU A 166 -6.18 -0.27 22.50
N SER A 167 -5.24 -1.21 22.42
CA SER A 167 -4.92 -2.12 23.52
C SER A 167 -4.30 -1.38 24.71
N GLY A 168 -4.57 -1.83 25.94
CA GLY A 168 -3.98 -1.27 27.16
C GLY A 168 -5.02 -0.54 28.02
N SER A 169 -4.82 0.76 28.29
CA SER A 169 -5.72 1.54 29.14
C SER A 169 -7.02 1.87 28.41
N VAL A 170 -8.11 2.05 29.16
CA VAL A 170 -9.41 2.48 28.62
C VAL A 170 -9.30 3.80 27.85
N ASP A 171 -8.42 4.69 28.27
CA ASP A 171 -8.17 5.98 27.62
C ASP A 171 -7.61 5.84 26.20
N ASN A 172 -6.96 4.71 25.86
CA ASN A 172 -6.46 4.46 24.51
C ASN A 172 -7.59 4.33 23.48
N ALA A 173 -8.82 4.03 23.93
CA ALA A 173 -9.99 3.97 23.08
C ALA A 173 -10.66 5.33 22.86
N GLN A 174 -10.18 6.41 23.50
CA GLN A 174 -10.77 7.74 23.34
C GLN A 174 -10.85 8.21 21.88
N PRO A 175 -9.85 8.00 21.00
CA PRO A 175 -9.98 8.37 19.59
C PRO A 175 -11.14 7.67 18.86
N LEU A 176 -11.49 6.44 19.26
CA LEU A 176 -12.66 5.74 18.71
C LEU A 176 -13.97 6.40 19.19
N VAL A 177 -14.02 6.82 20.45
CA VAL A 177 -15.15 7.57 21.02
C VAL A 177 -15.31 8.91 20.29
N ASP A 178 -14.21 9.65 20.15
CA ASP A 178 -14.19 10.95 19.45
C ASP A 178 -14.65 10.80 18.00
N TYR A 179 -14.23 9.73 17.34
CA TYR A 179 -14.71 9.38 16.00
C TYR A 179 -16.22 9.13 15.99
N LEU A 180 -16.73 8.27 16.87
CA LEU A 180 -18.17 7.96 16.94
C LEU A 180 -19.01 9.20 17.27
N LEU A 181 -18.53 10.09 18.14
CA LEU A 181 -19.18 11.38 18.46
C LEU A 181 -19.24 12.34 17.28
N SER A 182 -18.24 12.26 16.39
CA SER A 182 -18.16 13.11 15.20
C SER A 182 -19.08 12.68 14.06
N LEU A 183 -19.70 11.50 14.17
CA LEU A 183 -20.59 10.98 13.13
C LEU A 183 -21.89 11.77 13.10
N GLU A 184 -22.06 12.52 12.02
CA GLU A 184 -23.25 13.32 11.73
C GLU A 184 -23.60 13.17 10.25
N TYR A 185 -24.89 13.06 9.95
CA TYR A 185 -25.39 13.10 8.59
C TYR A 185 -26.67 13.93 8.51
N GLN A 186 -26.70 14.90 7.59
CA GLN A 186 -27.81 15.84 7.39
C GLN A 186 -28.25 16.59 8.67
N GLY A 187 -27.30 16.91 9.55
CA GLY A 187 -27.58 17.58 10.82
C GLY A 187 -28.13 16.66 11.92
N GLU A 188 -28.29 15.37 11.65
CA GLU A 188 -28.64 14.36 12.65
C GLU A 188 -27.37 13.64 13.14
N LYS A 189 -27.22 13.59 14.47
CA LYS A 189 -26.15 12.80 15.10
C LYS A 189 -26.41 11.32 14.94
N HIS A 190 -25.33 10.58 14.72
CA HIS A 190 -25.35 9.13 14.60
C HIS A 190 -24.49 8.49 15.70
N MET A 191 -24.77 7.23 16.00
CA MET A 191 -24.09 6.42 17.01
C MET A 191 -24.24 6.94 18.45
N ILE A 192 -23.49 7.97 18.84
CA ILE A 192 -23.45 8.48 20.22
C ILE A 192 -23.49 10.01 20.27
N ASN A 193 -23.96 10.55 21.39
CA ASN A 193 -23.94 11.99 21.68
C ASN A 193 -23.01 12.35 22.85
N GLU A 194 -22.94 13.63 23.19
CA GLU A 194 -22.03 14.21 24.19
C GLU A 194 -22.17 13.60 25.59
N THR A 195 -23.29 12.93 25.87
CA THR A 195 -23.48 12.19 27.12
C THR A 195 -22.42 11.10 27.27
N LEU A 196 -22.00 10.47 26.16
CA LEU A 196 -21.02 9.38 26.09
C LEU A 196 -19.65 9.86 25.60
N ASN A 197 -19.20 11.02 26.08
CA ASN A 197 -17.98 11.66 25.59
C ASN A 197 -16.63 11.05 26.05
N THR A 198 -16.64 9.98 26.84
CA THR A 198 -15.41 9.31 27.27
C THR A 198 -15.51 7.80 27.10
N ALA A 199 -14.37 7.15 26.89
CA ALA A 199 -14.30 5.69 26.75
C ALA A 199 -14.92 4.95 27.94
N ALA A 200 -14.68 5.43 29.16
CA ALA A 200 -15.28 4.85 30.37
C ALA A 200 -16.81 4.98 30.41
N LYS A 201 -17.36 6.15 30.03
CA LYS A 201 -18.81 6.35 29.97
C LYS A 201 -19.46 5.46 28.91
N LEU A 202 -18.84 5.38 27.74
CA LEU A 202 -19.31 4.53 26.65
C LEU A 202 -19.33 3.06 27.07
N GLN A 203 -18.25 2.54 27.67
CA GLN A 203 -18.20 1.16 28.17
C GLN A 203 -19.32 0.85 29.16
N LEU A 204 -19.60 1.75 30.11
CA LEU A 204 -20.68 1.57 31.08
C LEU A 204 -22.06 1.59 30.41
N ALA A 205 -22.28 2.51 29.46
CA ALA A 205 -23.55 2.62 28.75
C ALA A 205 -23.81 1.40 27.86
N LEU A 206 -22.77 0.82 27.24
CA LEU A 206 -22.89 -0.40 26.45
C LEU A 206 -23.36 -1.59 27.28
N ILE A 207 -22.85 -1.75 28.51
CA ILE A 207 -23.30 -2.80 29.44
C ILE A 207 -24.79 -2.66 29.74
N VAL A 208 -25.25 -1.42 30.02
CA VAL A 208 -26.67 -1.14 30.28
C VAL A 208 -27.52 -1.43 29.04
N ALA A 209 -27.04 -1.06 27.85
CA ALA A 209 -27.72 -1.32 26.60
C ALA A 209 -27.85 -2.82 26.29
N GLU A 210 -26.79 -3.62 26.50
CA GLU A 210 -26.81 -5.07 26.27
C GLU A 210 -27.80 -5.80 27.17
N VAL A 211 -27.79 -5.49 28.48
CA VAL A 211 -28.80 -6.01 29.42
C VAL A 211 -30.19 -5.57 28.97
N SER A 212 -30.31 -4.30 28.56
CA SER A 212 -31.49 -3.70 27.96
C SER A 212 -32.13 -4.57 26.86
N LEU A 213 -31.31 -4.86 25.85
CA LEU A 213 -31.74 -5.49 24.61
C LEU A 213 -32.03 -6.99 24.79
N SER A 214 -31.40 -7.64 25.76
CA SER A 214 -31.56 -9.07 26.02
C SER A 214 -32.98 -9.48 26.40
N ASP A 215 -33.76 -8.55 26.97
CA ASP A 215 -35.15 -8.77 27.40
C ASP A 215 -36.19 -8.55 26.29
N LEU A 216 -35.77 -8.07 25.11
CA LEU A 216 -36.68 -7.67 24.03
C LEU A 216 -36.73 -8.71 22.90
N PRO A 217 -37.87 -8.88 22.20
CA PRO A 217 -37.95 -9.70 21.01
C PRO A 217 -37.00 -9.20 19.90
N ARG A 218 -36.34 -10.12 19.21
CA ARG A 218 -35.31 -9.84 18.18
C ARG A 218 -35.79 -8.95 17.04
N ASP A 219 -37.01 -9.20 16.56
CA ASP A 219 -37.62 -8.48 15.44
C ASP A 219 -38.23 -7.12 15.83
N THR A 220 -38.06 -6.70 17.09
CA THR A 220 -38.59 -5.43 17.58
C THR A 220 -37.92 -4.27 16.82
N PRO A 221 -38.68 -3.37 16.17
CA PRO A 221 -38.11 -2.25 15.42
C PRO A 221 -37.37 -1.25 16.32
N TYR A 222 -36.29 -0.64 15.83
CA TYR A 222 -35.49 0.34 16.59
C TYR A 222 -36.34 1.51 17.12
N GLN A 223 -37.37 1.93 16.37
CA GLN A 223 -38.23 3.05 16.74
C GLN A 223 -38.92 2.86 18.11
N SER A 224 -39.16 1.62 18.55
CA SER A 224 -39.78 1.38 19.86
C SER A 224 -38.81 1.54 21.03
N ILE A 225 -37.50 1.45 20.80
CA ILE A 225 -36.45 1.60 21.82
C ILE A 225 -35.71 2.93 21.74
N GLU A 226 -35.88 3.67 20.65
CA GLU A 226 -35.16 4.89 20.29
C GLU A 226 -35.14 5.92 21.43
N LEU A 227 -36.30 6.24 22.01
CA LEU A 227 -36.39 7.28 23.05
C LEU A 227 -35.53 6.92 24.27
N ARG A 228 -35.59 5.66 24.72
CA ARG A 228 -34.81 5.17 25.85
C ARG A 228 -33.31 5.10 25.53
N PHE A 229 -32.96 4.71 24.30
CA PHE A 229 -31.57 4.68 23.85
C PHE A 229 -30.97 6.09 23.82
N LYS A 230 -31.75 7.07 23.37
CA LYS A 230 -31.36 8.47 23.34
C LYS A 230 -31.11 9.04 24.73
N GLU A 231 -31.92 8.66 25.73
CA GLU A 231 -31.69 9.02 27.14
C GLU A 231 -30.35 8.50 27.68
N TRP A 232 -29.85 7.37 27.17
CA TRP A 232 -28.54 6.82 27.52
C TRP A 232 -27.40 7.38 26.67
N GLY A 233 -27.69 8.26 25.71
CA GLY A 233 -26.72 8.88 24.83
C GLY A 233 -26.45 8.14 23.52
N PHE A 234 -27.26 7.12 23.19
CA PHE A 234 -27.19 6.43 21.91
C PHE A 234 -28.16 7.06 20.90
N GLU A 235 -27.62 7.55 19.79
CA GLU A 235 -28.41 8.07 18.67
C GLU A 235 -28.67 6.95 17.64
N ARG A 236 -29.23 7.30 16.47
CA ARG A 236 -29.54 6.35 15.39
C ARG A 236 -28.27 5.75 14.76
N GLY A 237 -28.43 4.62 14.07
CA GLY A 237 -27.36 4.00 13.27
C GLY A 237 -26.83 2.65 13.78
N TRP A 238 -27.40 2.12 14.87
CA TRP A 238 -26.98 0.82 15.43
C TRP A 238 -27.61 -0.39 14.73
N GLY A 239 -28.78 -0.19 14.11
CA GLY A 239 -29.57 -1.24 13.46
C GLY A 239 -31.04 -0.84 13.32
N ASP A 240 -31.75 -1.53 12.44
CA ASP A 240 -33.20 -1.37 12.21
C ASP A 240 -34.05 -2.22 13.18
N THR A 241 -33.49 -3.31 13.69
CA THR A 241 -34.11 -4.25 14.64
C THR A 241 -33.28 -4.40 15.92
N VAL A 242 -33.90 -4.84 17.02
CA VAL A 242 -33.21 -5.14 18.28
C VAL A 242 -32.07 -6.13 18.09
N GLU A 243 -32.24 -7.16 17.26
CA GLU A 243 -31.16 -8.11 16.96
C GLU A 243 -29.95 -7.40 16.34
N ARG A 244 -30.16 -6.57 15.32
CA ARG A 244 -29.08 -5.85 14.65
C ARG A 244 -28.39 -4.85 15.58
N VAL A 245 -29.17 -4.11 16.36
CA VAL A 245 -28.66 -3.18 17.39
C VAL A 245 -27.80 -3.93 18.39
N HIS A 246 -28.28 -5.07 18.89
CA HIS A 246 -27.54 -5.90 19.83
C HIS A 246 -26.21 -6.38 19.24
N GLU A 247 -26.18 -6.80 17.97
CA GLU A 247 -24.94 -7.21 17.34
C GLU A 247 -23.91 -6.06 17.22
N THR A 248 -24.36 -4.86 16.87
CA THR A 248 -23.48 -3.69 16.70
C THR A 248 -22.95 -3.21 18.06
N ILE A 249 -23.81 -3.14 19.07
CA ILE A 249 -23.44 -2.83 20.46
C ILE A 249 -22.40 -3.85 20.97
N ARG A 250 -22.67 -5.16 20.82
CA ARG A 250 -21.74 -6.22 21.22
C ARG A 250 -20.40 -6.10 20.50
N SER A 251 -20.41 -5.82 19.18
CA SER A 251 -19.16 -5.65 18.41
C SER A 251 -18.32 -4.49 18.94
N LEU A 252 -18.95 -3.38 19.34
CA LEU A 252 -18.25 -2.25 19.95
C LEU A 252 -17.74 -2.59 21.35
N SER A 253 -18.54 -3.27 22.17
CA SER A 253 -18.13 -3.77 23.49
C SER A 253 -16.90 -4.67 23.40
N GLU A 254 -16.89 -5.61 22.47
CA GLU A 254 -15.76 -6.51 22.21
C GLU A 254 -14.49 -5.72 21.85
N VAL A 255 -14.60 -4.76 20.93
CA VAL A 255 -13.47 -3.90 20.53
C VAL A 255 -12.95 -3.08 21.72
N LEU A 256 -13.82 -2.57 22.59
CA LEU A 256 -13.40 -1.76 23.74
C LEU A 256 -12.81 -2.58 24.89
N GLN A 257 -13.23 -3.85 25.05
CA GLN A 257 -12.75 -4.72 26.12
C GLN A 257 -11.49 -5.49 25.72
N ALA A 258 -11.48 -6.06 24.52
CA ALA A 258 -10.40 -6.87 23.99
C ALA A 258 -10.25 -6.58 22.49
N PRO A 259 -9.57 -5.48 22.12
CA PRO A 259 -9.38 -5.12 20.73
C PRO A 259 -8.70 -6.25 19.95
N ASP A 260 -9.30 -6.67 18.84
CA ASP A 260 -8.68 -7.53 17.83
C ASP A 260 -8.97 -7.01 16.42
N PRO A 261 -8.14 -7.34 15.42
CA PRO A 261 -8.28 -6.79 14.08
C PRO A 261 -9.59 -7.20 13.39
N GLN A 262 -10.10 -8.42 13.66
CA GLN A 262 -11.29 -8.93 12.98
C GLN A 262 -12.55 -8.25 13.51
N ASN A 263 -12.68 -8.10 14.83
CA ASN A 263 -13.80 -7.39 15.42
C ASN A 263 -13.76 -5.89 15.13
N LEU A 264 -12.57 -5.29 15.00
CA LEU A 264 -12.44 -3.91 14.57
C LEU A 264 -12.96 -3.72 13.13
N GLU A 265 -12.53 -4.57 12.19
CA GLU A 265 -13.02 -4.54 10.81
C GLU A 265 -14.54 -4.76 10.74
N LYS A 266 -15.06 -5.72 11.53
CA LYS A 266 -16.49 -6.01 11.64
C LYS A 266 -17.30 -4.86 12.25
N LEU A 267 -16.73 -4.11 13.19
CA LEU A 267 -17.37 -2.92 13.74
C LEU A 267 -17.48 -1.85 12.65
N PHE A 268 -16.36 -1.50 12.01
CA PHE A 268 -16.34 -0.45 10.99
C PHE A 268 -17.20 -0.77 9.77
N SER A 269 -17.33 -2.05 9.39
CA SER A 269 -18.23 -2.45 8.29
C SER A 269 -19.72 -2.27 8.60
N LYS A 270 -20.08 -2.08 9.88
CA LYS A 270 -21.47 -1.86 10.31
C LYS A 270 -21.81 -0.40 10.55
N LEU A 271 -20.82 0.50 10.57
CA LEU A 271 -21.05 1.91 10.87
C LEU A 271 -21.65 2.63 9.65
N PRO A 272 -22.78 3.34 9.81
CA PRO A 272 -23.40 4.08 8.72
C PRO A 272 -22.60 5.36 8.45
N THR A 273 -21.58 5.25 7.60
CA THR A 273 -20.59 6.31 7.37
C THR A 273 -20.56 6.79 5.92
N ILE A 274 -21.02 5.97 4.98
CA ILE A 274 -20.97 6.25 3.54
C ILE A 274 -22.40 6.48 3.04
N PHE A 275 -22.72 7.73 2.71
CA PHE A 275 -24.05 8.10 2.19
C PHE A 275 -24.00 8.79 0.83
N LYS A 276 -22.90 9.49 0.53
CA LYS A 276 -22.71 10.23 -0.71
C LYS A 276 -21.39 9.80 -1.33
N VAL A 277 -21.46 9.22 -2.52
CA VAL A 277 -20.30 8.74 -3.26
C VAL A 277 -20.11 9.60 -4.50
N VAL A 278 -18.88 10.08 -4.72
CA VAL A 278 -18.50 10.82 -5.93
C VAL A 278 -17.41 10.05 -6.64
N ILE A 279 -17.67 9.66 -7.89
CA ILE A 279 -16.72 8.93 -8.74
C ILE A 279 -16.25 9.86 -9.85
N PHE A 280 -14.93 9.93 -10.07
CA PHE A 280 -14.33 10.76 -11.12
C PHE A 280 -13.90 9.90 -12.31
N SER A 281 -14.43 10.22 -13.49
CA SER A 281 -13.99 9.66 -14.77
C SER A 281 -13.98 10.75 -15.84
N PRO A 282 -13.01 11.68 -15.82
CA PRO A 282 -13.09 12.91 -16.61
C PRO A 282 -12.86 12.74 -18.11
N HIS A 283 -12.12 11.70 -18.53
CA HIS A 283 -11.74 11.50 -19.93
C HIS A 283 -12.68 10.53 -20.65
N GLY A 284 -12.60 10.53 -21.98
CA GLY A 284 -13.39 9.67 -22.85
C GLY A 284 -14.87 10.06 -22.92
N TYR A 285 -15.65 9.24 -23.61
CA TYR A 285 -17.09 9.39 -23.74
C TYR A 285 -17.77 8.52 -22.69
N PHE A 286 -18.21 9.13 -21.58
CA PHE A 286 -18.91 8.40 -20.54
C PHE A 286 -20.42 8.36 -20.83
N GLY A 287 -20.94 7.18 -21.16
CA GLY A 287 -22.35 6.98 -21.49
C GLY A 287 -22.77 5.52 -21.36
N GLN A 288 -24.08 5.26 -21.31
CA GLN A 288 -24.64 3.92 -21.14
C GLN A 288 -24.83 3.17 -22.47
N SER A 289 -24.84 3.86 -23.60
CA SER A 289 -25.03 3.30 -24.93
C SER A 289 -24.23 4.10 -25.96
N ASP A 290 -23.91 3.48 -27.09
CA ASP A 290 -23.24 4.09 -28.26
C ASP A 290 -21.91 4.81 -28.01
N VAL A 291 -21.27 4.56 -26.86
CA VAL A 291 -19.95 5.14 -26.53
C VAL A 291 -18.81 4.13 -26.59
N LEU A 292 -19.10 2.83 -26.51
CA LEU A 292 -18.08 1.78 -26.50
C LEU A 292 -17.34 1.71 -27.84
N GLY A 293 -16.02 1.82 -27.80
CA GLY A 293 -15.17 1.84 -28.99
C GLY A 293 -14.87 3.23 -29.54
N LEU A 294 -15.45 4.29 -28.96
CA LEU A 294 -15.00 5.66 -29.21
C LEU A 294 -13.60 5.89 -28.61
N PRO A 295 -12.86 6.92 -29.06
CA PRO A 295 -11.56 7.27 -28.50
C PRO A 295 -11.61 7.37 -26.96
N ASP A 296 -10.59 6.82 -26.31
CA ASP A 296 -10.43 6.79 -24.85
C ASP A 296 -11.62 6.17 -24.08
N THR A 297 -12.46 5.38 -24.75
CA THR A 297 -13.69 4.81 -24.19
C THR A 297 -13.70 3.30 -24.30
N GLY A 298 -13.68 2.63 -23.15
CA GLY A 298 -13.61 1.17 -23.10
C GLY A 298 -13.97 0.60 -21.73
N GLY A 299 -13.17 -0.34 -21.24
CA GLY A 299 -13.45 -1.10 -20.02
C GLY A 299 -13.69 -0.24 -18.78
N GLN A 300 -13.12 0.96 -18.70
CA GLN A 300 -13.36 1.91 -17.60
C GLN A 300 -14.83 2.29 -17.45
N VAL A 301 -15.55 2.54 -18.56
CA VAL A 301 -16.97 2.94 -18.50
C VAL A 301 -17.81 1.77 -17.99
N VAL A 302 -17.59 0.57 -18.52
CA VAL A 302 -18.27 -0.65 -18.08
C VAL A 302 -17.99 -0.92 -16.60
N TYR A 303 -16.73 -0.83 -16.18
CA TYR A 303 -16.31 -1.02 -14.80
C TYR A 303 -17.07 -0.09 -13.84
N ILE A 304 -17.15 1.21 -14.15
CA ILE A 304 -17.83 2.17 -13.27
C ILE A 304 -19.34 1.94 -13.27
N LEU A 305 -19.96 1.68 -14.43
CA LEU A 305 -21.41 1.46 -14.51
C LEU A 305 -21.86 0.18 -13.78
N ASP A 306 -21.04 -0.86 -13.77
CA ASP A 306 -21.30 -2.06 -12.97
C ASP A 306 -21.03 -1.79 -11.48
N GLN A 307 -19.95 -1.08 -11.16
CA GLN A 307 -19.58 -0.73 -9.79
C GLN A 307 -20.67 0.09 -9.09
N VAL A 308 -21.21 1.13 -9.72
CA VAL A 308 -22.21 2.00 -9.08
C VAL A 308 -23.50 1.25 -8.75
N ARG A 309 -23.91 0.30 -9.59
CA ARG A 309 -25.08 -0.55 -9.33
C ARG A 309 -24.85 -1.46 -8.14
N ALA A 310 -23.70 -2.15 -8.11
CA ALA A 310 -23.35 -3.01 -6.98
C ALA A 310 -23.17 -2.22 -5.67
N MET A 311 -22.63 -0.99 -5.75
CA MET A 311 -22.49 -0.11 -4.59
C MET A 311 -23.83 0.43 -4.09
N GLU A 312 -24.75 0.77 -4.99
CA GLU A 312 -26.09 1.23 -4.62
C GLU A 312 -26.92 0.12 -3.95
N GLU A 313 -26.76 -1.13 -4.37
CA GLU A 313 -27.45 -2.27 -3.74
C GLU A 313 -26.89 -2.60 -2.34
N GLU A 314 -25.60 -2.36 -2.09
CA GLU A 314 -24.93 -2.66 -0.82
C GLU A 314 -25.07 -1.53 0.22
N LEU A 315 -25.21 -0.27 -0.21
CA LEU A 315 -25.35 0.90 0.66
C LEU A 315 -26.80 1.12 1.13
#